data_AF-A0A485AMB1-F1
#
_entry.id   AF-A0A485AMB1-F1
#
_cell.length_a   1.000
_cell.length_b   1.000
_cell.length_c   1.000
_cell.angle_alpha   90.00
_cell.angle_beta   90.00
_cell.angle_gamma   90.00
#
_symmetry.space_group_name_H-M   'P 1'
#
loop_
_entity.id
_entity.type
_entity.pdbx_description
1 polymer ?
#
loop_
_entity_poly.entity_id
_entity_poly.type
_entity_poly.pdbx_seq_one_letter_code
_entity_poly.pdbx_strand_id
1 'polypeptide(L)'
;MICQHQEDEVEAGIEHLRQLYEVMRHDKREPGKLSELKFGLECGGSDGLSGITANPMLGRFSDYVIANGGTTVLTEVPEMFGAEQLLMDHCRDERDLRQAGDDGQ
;
A
#
# COMPACT_ATOMS: atom_id res chain seq x y z
N MET A 1 -12.93 27.31 -24.81
CA MET A 1 -12.51 26.25 -23.88
C MET A 1 -12.84 26.75 -22.50
N ILE A 2 -13.76 26.09 -21.78
CA ILE A 2 -14.07 26.42 -20.39
C ILE A 2 -13.21 25.48 -19.54
N CYS A 3 -12.28 26.03 -18.77
CA CYS A 3 -11.35 25.24 -17.96
C CYS A 3 -11.88 24.97 -16.54
N GLN A 4 -12.91 25.69 -16.12
CA GLN A 4 -13.41 25.70 -14.75
C GLN A 4 -14.93 25.81 -14.74
N HIS A 5 -15.58 24.88 -14.04
CA HIS A 5 -17.05 24.79 -13.96
C HIS A 5 -17.63 25.34 -12.63
N GLN A 6 -16.76 25.70 -11.68
CA GLN A 6 -17.15 26.17 -10.35
C GLN A 6 -16.51 27.53 -10.07
N GLU A 7 -17.29 28.49 -9.61
CA GLU A 7 -16.77 29.81 -9.21
C GLU A 7 -15.99 29.73 -7.89
N ASP A 8 -16.42 28.86 -6.97
CA ASP A 8 -15.73 28.56 -5.72
C ASP A 8 -15.49 27.04 -5.63
N GLU A 9 -14.27 26.63 -5.95
CA GLU A 9 -13.86 25.22 -5.98
C GLU A 9 -13.74 24.63 -4.57
N VAL A 10 -13.47 25.46 -3.56
CA VAL A 10 -13.37 25.01 -2.17
C VAL A 10 -14.75 24.72 -1.62
N GLU A 11 -15.71 25.62 -1.80
CA GLU A 11 -17.10 25.40 -1.35
C GLU A 11 -17.72 24.21 -2.08
N ALA A 12 -17.52 24.11 -3.39
CA ALA A 12 -17.98 22.94 -4.16
C ALA A 12 -17.35 21.63 -3.64
N GLY A 13 -16.05 21.64 -3.32
CA GLY A 13 -15.36 20.50 -2.72
C GLY A 13 -15.93 20.12 -1.34
N ILE A 14 -16.19 21.11 -0.49
CA ILE A 14 -16.79 20.90 0.84
C ILE A 14 -18.18 20.28 0.73
N GLU A 15 -19.01 20.73 -0.20
CA GLU A 15 -20.34 20.18 -0.43
C GLU A 15 -20.26 18.69 -0.81
N HIS A 16 -19.33 18.29 -1.69
CA HIS A 16 -19.11 16.88 -2.03
C HIS A 16 -18.61 16.06 -0.83
N LEU A 17 -17.69 16.61 -0.03
CA LEU A 17 -17.21 15.94 1.18
C LEU A 17 -18.32 15.75 2.22
N ARG A 18 -19.23 16.72 2.36
CA ARG A 18 -20.40 16.61 3.23
C ARG A 18 -21.31 15.46 2.82
N GLN A 19 -21.56 15.30 1.52
CA GLN A 19 -22.38 14.19 1.01
C GLN A 19 -21.76 12.83 1.33
N LEU A 20 -20.45 12.68 1.16
CA LEU A 20 -19.73 11.45 1.55
C LEU A 20 -19.81 11.22 3.07
N TYR A 21 -19.63 12.28 3.87
CA TYR A 21 -19.72 12.21 5.32
C TYR A 21 -21.09 11.73 5.81
N GLU A 22 -22.18 12.28 5.27
CA GLU A 22 -23.54 11.88 5.67
C GLU A 22 -23.84 10.40 5.41
N VAL A 23 -23.20 9.80 4.40
CA VAL A 23 -23.29 8.35 4.16
C VAL A 23 -22.44 7.56 5.16
N MET A 24 -21.14 7.88 5.28
CA MET A 24 -20.19 7.07 6.07
C MET A 24 -20.31 7.25 7.59
N ARG A 25 -20.93 8.34 8.07
CA ARG A 25 -20.97 8.67 9.52
C ARG A 25 -21.71 7.64 10.37
N HIS A 26 -22.49 6.77 9.76
CA HIS A 26 -23.25 5.71 10.43
C HIS A 26 -22.57 4.34 10.35
N ASP A 27 -21.45 4.22 9.64
CA ASP A 27 -20.71 2.98 9.50
C ASP A 27 -20.21 2.48 10.87
N LYS A 28 -20.28 1.16 11.06
CA LYS A 28 -19.81 0.50 12.27
C LYS A 28 -18.79 -0.56 11.91
N ARG A 29 -17.82 -0.76 12.80
CA ARG A 29 -16.87 -1.87 12.66
C ARG A 29 -17.61 -3.19 12.80
N GLU A 30 -17.32 -4.10 11.89
CA GLU A 30 -17.81 -5.47 11.91
C GLU A 30 -16.63 -6.44 11.91
N PRO A 31 -16.80 -7.68 12.40
CA PRO A 31 -15.81 -8.72 12.22
C PRO A 31 -15.56 -8.95 10.72
N GLY A 32 -14.29 -8.85 10.31
CA GLY A 32 -13.85 -9.11 8.93
C GLY A 32 -12.85 -10.25 8.87
N LYS A 33 -12.50 -10.66 7.65
CA LYS A 33 -11.46 -11.66 7.39
C LYS A 33 -10.14 -10.96 7.05
N LEU A 34 -9.02 -11.60 7.42
CA LEU A 34 -7.70 -11.09 7.06
C LEU A 34 -7.48 -11.00 5.55
N SER A 35 -8.19 -11.84 4.77
CA SER A 35 -8.20 -11.81 3.31
C SER A 35 -8.81 -10.55 2.68
N GLU A 36 -9.53 -9.75 3.46
CA GLU A 36 -10.12 -8.48 3.00
C GLU A 36 -9.16 -7.30 3.18
N LEU A 37 -8.01 -7.52 3.83
CA LEU A 37 -7.05 -6.49 4.17
C LEU A 37 -5.85 -6.49 3.23
N LYS A 38 -5.38 -5.27 2.96
CA LYS A 38 -4.14 -4.98 2.24
C LYS A 38 -3.27 -4.12 3.15
N PHE A 39 -2.02 -4.52 3.38
CA PHE A 39 -1.07 -3.80 4.21
C PHE A 39 0.05 -3.22 3.35
N GLY A 40 0.17 -1.89 3.31
CA GLY A 40 1.39 -1.24 2.85
C GLY A 40 2.45 -1.33 3.95
N LEU A 41 3.68 -1.65 3.58
CA LEU A 41 4.82 -1.77 4.47
C LEU A 41 5.78 -0.63 4.17
N GLU A 42 6.05 0.17 5.20
CA GLU A 42 6.93 1.33 5.11
C GLU A 42 7.95 1.26 6.23
N CYS A 43 9.15 1.71 5.92
CA CYS A 43 10.16 2.11 6.87
C CYS A 43 9.86 3.54 7.36
N GLY A 44 10.47 3.89 8.49
CA GLY A 44 10.44 5.24 9.04
C GLY A 44 11.85 5.81 9.07
N GLY A 45 12.33 6.14 10.27
CA GLY A 45 13.76 6.41 10.47
C GLY A 45 14.55 5.10 10.57
N SER A 46 14.95 4.53 9.42
CA SER A 46 15.71 3.28 9.39
C SER A 46 17.06 3.42 10.08
N ASP A 47 17.47 2.41 10.86
CA ASP A 47 18.75 2.34 11.52
C ASP A 47 19.43 0.99 11.28
N GLY A 48 20.67 0.84 11.77
CA GLY A 48 21.45 -0.39 11.59
C GLY A 48 20.83 -1.64 12.24
N LEU A 49 19.84 -1.50 13.12
CA LEU A 49 19.13 -2.60 13.77
C LEU A 49 17.84 -2.97 13.05
N SER A 50 17.22 -2.06 12.29
CA SER A 50 15.99 -2.32 11.53
C SER A 50 16.08 -3.59 10.68
N GLY A 51 17.19 -3.77 9.95
CA GLY A 51 17.44 -4.94 9.10
C GLY A 51 17.60 -6.27 9.85
N ILE A 52 17.80 -6.24 11.17
CA ILE A 52 18.02 -7.44 12.01
C ILE A 52 16.81 -7.68 12.94
N THR A 53 15.95 -6.67 13.13
CA THR A 53 14.88 -6.71 14.12
C THR A 53 13.50 -6.48 13.49
N ALA A 54 13.14 -5.22 13.21
CA ALA A 54 11.83 -4.85 12.72
C ALA A 54 11.52 -5.44 11.34
N ASN A 55 12.47 -5.39 10.39
CA ASN A 55 12.24 -5.85 9.02
C ASN A 55 12.05 -7.38 8.96
N PRO A 56 12.86 -8.21 9.65
CA PRO A 56 12.58 -9.64 9.75
C PRO A 56 11.23 -9.97 10.41
N MET A 57 10.80 -9.18 11.40
CA MET A 57 9.48 -9.34 12.02
C MET A 57 8.36 -9.01 11.02
N LEU A 58 8.48 -7.92 10.26
CA LEU A 58 7.54 -7.55 9.20
C LEU A 58 7.49 -8.58 8.06
N GLY A 59 8.62 -9.22 7.73
CA GLY A 59 8.65 -10.36 6.80
C GLY A 59 7.76 -11.51 7.29
N ARG A 60 7.91 -11.93 8.56
CA ARG A 60 7.06 -12.99 9.15
C ARG A 60 5.60 -12.57 9.26
N PHE A 61 5.33 -11.31 9.55
CA PHE A 61 3.98 -10.76 9.52
C PHE A 61 3.37 -10.89 8.12
N SER A 62 4.14 -10.56 7.08
CA SER A 62 3.70 -10.66 5.68
C SER A 62 3.38 -12.10 5.30
N ASP A 63 4.26 -13.05 5.64
CA ASP A 63 4.01 -14.47 5.44
C ASP A 63 2.70 -14.92 6.11
N TYR A 64 2.46 -14.49 7.35
CA TYR A 64 1.24 -14.81 8.09
C TYR A 64 -0.02 -14.23 7.41
N VAL A 65 0.04 -12.96 6.97
CA VAL A 65 -1.09 -12.32 6.28
C VAL A 65 -1.39 -13.03 4.95
N ILE A 66 -0.37 -13.28 4.13
CA ILE A 66 -0.50 -13.94 2.83
C ILE A 66 -1.04 -15.36 3.00
N ALA A 67 -0.56 -16.12 4.00
CA ALA A 67 -1.04 -17.46 4.31
C ALA A 67 -2.55 -17.50 4.68
N ASN A 68 -3.11 -16.38 5.14
CA ASN A 68 -4.53 -16.21 5.45
C ASN A 68 -5.32 -15.51 4.33
N GLY A 69 -4.74 -15.41 3.12
CA GLY A 69 -5.37 -14.83 1.93
C GLY A 69 -5.39 -13.30 1.90
N GLY A 70 -4.71 -12.62 2.84
CA GLY A 70 -4.52 -11.18 2.80
C GLY A 70 -3.41 -10.77 1.83
N THR A 71 -3.15 -9.47 1.74
CA THR A 71 -2.09 -8.93 0.86
C THR A 71 -1.18 -8.00 1.64
N THR A 72 0.12 -8.10 1.39
CA THR A 72 1.12 -7.11 1.80
C THR A 72 1.80 -6.51 0.59
N VAL A 73 2.19 -5.25 0.68
CA VAL A 73 2.82 -4.48 -0.39
C VAL A 73 4.06 -3.80 0.18
N LEU A 74 5.21 -4.08 -0.40
CA LEU A 74 6.44 -3.30 -0.19
C LEU A 74 6.39 -2.10 -1.15
N THR A 75 6.59 -0.89 -0.64
CA THR A 75 6.25 0.36 -1.36
C THR A 75 7.46 1.27 -1.65
N GLU A 76 8.55 1.12 -0.90
CA GLU A 76 9.71 2.02 -0.99
C GLU A 76 10.77 1.54 -1.98
N VAL A 77 10.53 1.75 -3.27
CA VAL A 77 11.45 1.34 -4.36
C VAL A 77 12.91 1.75 -4.11
N PRO A 78 13.23 3.00 -3.69
CA PRO A 78 14.62 3.38 -3.44
C PRO A 78 15.30 2.61 -2.30
N GLU A 79 14.55 2.08 -1.34
CA GLU A 79 15.11 1.28 -0.23
C GLU A 79 15.40 -0.17 -0.63
N MET A 80 14.95 -0.59 -1.81
CA MET A 80 15.23 -1.91 -2.38
C MET A 80 16.50 -1.93 -3.23
N PHE A 81 17.14 -0.78 -3.43
CA PHE A 81 18.35 -0.70 -4.25
C PHE A 81 19.49 -1.53 -3.65
N GLY A 82 20.06 -2.41 -4.46
CA GLY A 82 21.04 -3.42 -4.04
C GLY A 82 20.44 -4.76 -3.59
N ALA A 83 19.11 -4.88 -3.51
CA ALA A 83 18.39 -6.12 -3.20
C ALA A 83 17.40 -6.54 -4.31
N GLU A 84 17.42 -5.86 -5.46
CA GLU A 84 16.45 -6.04 -6.54
C GLU A 84 16.47 -7.48 -7.05
N GLN A 85 17.65 -8.02 -7.35
CA GLN A 85 17.74 -9.39 -7.86
C GLN A 85 17.16 -10.40 -6.88
N LEU A 86 17.40 -10.22 -5.57
CA LEU A 86 16.83 -11.09 -4.54
C LEU A 86 15.30 -11.03 -4.54
N LEU A 87 14.72 -9.84 -4.69
CA LEU A 87 13.27 -9.66 -4.77
C LEU A 87 12.69 -10.24 -6.07
N MET A 88 13.36 -10.02 -7.20
CA MET A 88 12.96 -10.52 -8.51
C MET A 88 12.99 -12.06 -8.58
N ASP A 89 13.92 -12.71 -7.87
CA ASP A 89 13.98 -14.17 -7.77
C ASP A 89 12.73 -14.77 -7.05
N HIS A 90 11.95 -13.95 -6.34
CA HIS A 90 10.70 -14.35 -5.71
C HIS A 90 9.46 -14.15 -6.60
N CYS A 91 9.60 -13.59 -7.80
CA CYS A 91 8.49 -13.49 -8.76
C CYS A 91 8.00 -14.88 -9.18
N ARG A 92 6.68 -15.05 -9.26
CA ARG A 92 6.07 -16.36 -9.56
C ARG A 92 6.37 -16.85 -10.97
N ASP A 93 6.38 -15.93 -11.94
CA ASP A 93 6.63 -16.20 -13.34
C ASP A 93 7.23 -14.99 -14.06
N GLU A 94 7.57 -15.15 -15.35
CA GLU A 94 8.18 -14.09 -16.16
C GLU A 94 7.28 -12.86 -16.33
N ARG A 95 5.95 -13.01 -16.24
CA ARG A 95 5.04 -11.87 -16.36
C ARG A 95 5.14 -11.00 -15.12
N ASP A 96 5.10 -11.62 -13.94
CA ASP A 96 5.27 -10.92 -12.67
C ASP A 96 6.63 -10.24 -12.59
N LEU A 97 7.68 -10.92 -13.06
CA LEU A 97 9.05 -10.37 -13.13
C LEU A 97 9.14 -9.13 -14.02
N ARG A 98 8.55 -9.17 -15.23
CA ARG A 98 8.56 -8.02 -16.15
C ARG A 98 7.82 -6.82 -15.55
N GLN A 99 6.65 -7.08 -14.95
CA GLN A 99 5.88 -6.02 -14.29
C GLN A 99 6.67 -5.36 -13.16
N ALA A 100 7.31 -6.17 -12.30
CA ALA A 100 8.12 -5.64 -11.20
C ALA A 100 9.35 -4.85 -11.70
N GLY A 101 9.94 -5.23 -12.82
CA GLY A 101 11.07 -4.53 -13.43
C GLY A 101 10.69 -3.20 -14.10
N ASP A 102 9.47 -3.08 -14.61
CA ASP A 102 8.97 -1.86 -15.26
C ASP A 102 8.59 -0.77 -14.24
N ASP A 103 8.24 -1.15 -13.01
CA ASP A 103 7.88 -0.21 -11.93
C ASP A 103 9.10 0.53 -11.30
N GLY A 104 10.32 0.22 -11.78
CA GLY A 104 11.59 0.81 -11.32
C GLY A 104 12.22 1.86 -12.25
N GLN A 105 11.50 2.32 -13.29
CA GLN A 105 11.94 3.40 -14.20
C GLN A 105 11.15 4.70 -13.99
#